data_AF-A0A258BZE0-F1
#
_entry.id   AF-A0A258BZE0-F1
#
_cell.length_a   1.000
_cell.length_b   1.000
_cell.length_c   1.000
_cell.angle_alpha   90.00
_cell.angle_beta   90.00
_cell.angle_gamma   90.00
#
_symmetry.space_group_name_H-M   'P 1'
#
loop_
_entity.id
_entity.type
_entity.pdbx_description
1 polymer ?
#
loop_
_entity_poly.entity_id
_entity_poly.type
_entity_poly.pdbx_seq_one_letter_code
_entity_poly.pdbx_strand_id
1 'polypeptide(L)'
;MGILTSTMPTLLDKFSRSEKDGKIAKIVELMAKQNDILMDAEYQECNDGSKHKTTMRSGIPEPAWRLFNKGVQPSKSTTVPVLDTTGMMEDYGLVDKALADLSGNSDAFRVSENIAKLQGFNNKAARYMFYGNTASEPEAFLGLAPRYNALSAESGANIVDAGGTGSTNASIWFVTWGEMTTHLLYPKGSVAGFQHRNLGEDTVKDATGGEFQAYRDHFKWDVGMSVRDWRANARIANIDVNALTADGATGAKIIDAM
;
A
#
# COMPACT_ATOMS: atom_id res chain seq x y z
N MET A 1 -15.50 -14.07 -31.23
CA MET A 1 -14.50 -13.01 -31.04
C MET A 1 -13.95 -13.15 -29.64
N GLY A 2 -12.95 -14.02 -29.47
CA GLY A 2 -12.31 -14.20 -28.18
C GLY A 2 -11.57 -12.91 -27.84
N ILE A 3 -11.89 -12.34 -26.70
CA ILE A 3 -11.11 -11.25 -26.12
C ILE A 3 -9.77 -11.87 -25.74
N LEU A 4 -8.81 -11.84 -26.65
CA LEU A 4 -7.41 -12.01 -26.29
C LEU A 4 -7.10 -10.81 -25.40
N THR A 5 -7.01 -11.04 -24.10
CA THR A 5 -6.41 -10.10 -23.15
C THR A 5 -4.94 -9.96 -23.55
N SER A 6 -4.69 -9.10 -24.53
CA SER A 6 -3.34 -8.71 -24.94
C SER A 6 -2.75 -7.92 -23.79
N THR A 7 -1.64 -8.40 -23.24
CA THR A 7 -0.85 -7.71 -22.20
C THR A 7 -0.04 -6.55 -22.78
N MET A 8 -0.03 -6.40 -24.11
CA MET A 8 0.66 -5.34 -24.82
C MET A 8 -0.33 -4.44 -25.58
N PRO A 9 -0.02 -3.13 -25.72
CA PRO A 9 -0.84 -2.21 -26.49
C PRO A 9 -0.99 -2.70 -27.94
N THR A 10 -2.22 -2.71 -28.42
CA THR A 10 -2.55 -3.14 -29.78
C THR A 10 -2.69 -1.94 -30.72
N LEU A 11 -2.78 -2.20 -32.02
CA LEU A 11 -3.15 -1.18 -33.01
C LEU A 11 -4.46 -0.47 -32.67
N LEU A 12 -5.43 -1.17 -32.06
CA LEU A 12 -6.68 -0.57 -31.63
C LEU A 12 -6.47 0.47 -30.52
N ASP A 13 -5.59 0.18 -29.56
CA ASP A 13 -5.23 1.09 -28.47
C ASP A 13 -4.49 2.32 -29.00
N LYS A 14 -3.70 2.16 -30.06
CA LYS A 14 -3.09 3.29 -30.75
C LYS A 14 -4.14 4.18 -31.42
N PHE A 15 -5.07 3.60 -32.18
CA PHE A 15 -6.09 4.38 -32.91
C PHE A 15 -7.07 5.10 -31.97
N SER A 16 -7.39 4.50 -30.82
CA SER A 16 -8.22 5.15 -29.80
C SER A 16 -7.48 6.30 -29.10
N ARG A 17 -6.14 6.27 -29.06
CA ARG A 17 -5.27 7.29 -28.47
C ARG A 17 -4.72 8.30 -29.48
N SER A 18 -5.05 8.21 -30.76
CA SER A 18 -4.61 9.16 -31.78
C SER A 18 -5.69 10.20 -32.10
N GLU A 19 -5.35 11.48 -32.08
CA GLU A 19 -6.22 12.54 -32.58
C GLU A 19 -6.23 12.59 -34.12
N LYS A 20 -7.21 13.30 -34.71
CA LYS A 20 -7.33 13.51 -36.17
C LYS A 20 -6.06 14.09 -36.83
N ASP A 21 -5.18 14.68 -36.04
CA ASP A 21 -3.94 15.34 -36.48
C ASP A 21 -2.70 14.43 -36.38
N GLY A 22 -2.87 13.14 -36.07
CA GLY A 22 -1.78 12.17 -35.91
C GLY A 22 -0.97 12.32 -34.63
N LYS A 23 -1.30 13.30 -33.77
CA LYS A 23 -0.75 13.46 -32.42
C LYS A 23 -1.44 12.50 -31.46
N ILE A 24 -0.67 12.03 -30.48
CA ILE A 24 -1.19 11.21 -29.38
C ILE A 24 -2.05 12.11 -28.48
N ALA A 25 -3.31 11.73 -28.30
CA ALA A 25 -4.27 12.41 -27.46
C ALA A 25 -3.81 12.38 -26.00
N LYS A 26 -4.03 13.48 -25.28
CA LYS A 26 -3.91 13.46 -23.81
C LYS A 26 -5.09 12.67 -23.26
N ILE A 27 -4.82 11.47 -22.77
CA ILE A 27 -5.83 10.62 -22.15
C ILE A 27 -6.25 11.27 -20.82
N VAL A 28 -7.55 11.54 -20.68
CA VAL A 28 -8.11 11.96 -19.39
C VAL A 28 -8.26 10.72 -18.53
N GLU A 29 -7.43 10.60 -17.51
CA GLU A 29 -7.40 9.46 -16.60
C GLU A 29 -8.60 9.48 -15.66
N LEU A 30 -9.71 8.86 -16.07
CA LEU A 30 -10.94 8.77 -15.26
C LEU A 30 -10.73 7.89 -14.00
N MET A 31 -9.70 7.05 -13.99
CA MET A 31 -9.32 6.20 -12.85
C MET A 31 -8.22 6.80 -11.96
N ALA A 32 -7.83 8.06 -12.22
CA ALA A 32 -6.91 8.79 -11.37
C ALA A 32 -7.55 9.08 -10.01
N LYS A 33 -7.48 8.10 -9.10
CA LYS A 33 -7.73 8.33 -7.68
C LYS A 33 -6.49 8.99 -7.09
N GLN A 34 -6.66 10.20 -6.61
CA GLN A 34 -5.62 10.87 -5.85
C GLN A 34 -5.59 10.25 -4.45
N ASN A 35 -4.54 9.48 -4.15
CA ASN A 35 -4.33 8.88 -2.83
C ASN A 35 -3.22 9.66 -2.11
N ASP A 36 -3.59 10.74 -1.42
CA ASP A 36 -2.63 11.62 -0.74
C ASP A 36 -1.92 10.94 0.44
N ILE A 37 -2.43 9.81 0.93
CA ILE A 37 -1.86 9.09 2.08
C ILE A 37 -0.40 8.63 1.86
N LEU A 38 -0.03 8.33 0.61
CA LEU A 38 1.34 7.92 0.29
C LEU A 38 2.32 9.10 0.32
N MET A 39 1.82 10.32 0.11
CA MET A 39 2.62 11.54 0.20
C MET A 39 2.71 12.07 1.63
N ASP A 40 1.68 11.83 2.43
CA ASP A 40 1.61 12.21 3.84
C ASP A 40 2.44 11.28 4.76
N ALA A 41 2.60 10.02 4.36
CA ALA A 41 3.32 9.04 5.15
C ALA A 41 4.83 9.30 5.20
N GLU A 42 5.42 9.15 6.40
CA GLU A 42 6.87 9.15 6.58
C GLU A 42 7.49 7.82 6.13
N TYR A 43 8.64 7.88 5.46
CA TYR A 43 9.41 6.71 5.02
C TYR A 43 10.69 6.56 5.85
N GLN A 44 10.96 5.33 6.31
CA GLN A 44 12.16 4.98 7.05
C GLN A 44 12.86 3.77 6.45
N GLU A 45 14.20 3.78 6.44
CA GLU A 45 15.01 2.64 6.02
C GLU A 45 14.93 1.49 7.04
N CYS A 46 14.79 0.26 6.55
CA CYS A 46 14.84 -0.93 7.38
C CYS A 46 16.18 -1.10 8.11
N ASN A 47 16.12 -1.46 9.40
CA ASN A 47 17.32 -1.69 10.21
C ASN A 47 17.94 -3.09 10.06
N ASP A 48 17.21 -4.07 9.51
CA ASP A 48 17.63 -5.48 9.37
C ASP A 48 17.42 -5.97 7.93
N GLY A 49 18.07 -5.31 6.96
CA GLY A 49 18.02 -5.67 5.55
C GLY A 49 16.63 -5.41 4.94
N SER A 50 15.88 -6.47 4.66
CA SER A 50 14.48 -6.42 4.16
C SER A 50 13.43 -6.45 5.27
N LYS A 51 13.88 -6.42 6.53
CA LYS A 51 13.02 -6.45 7.72
C LYS A 51 13.31 -5.27 8.62
N HIS A 52 12.30 -4.88 9.38
CA HIS A 52 12.41 -3.87 10.40
C HIS A 52 12.09 -4.46 11.76
N LYS A 53 13.09 -4.48 12.64
CA LYS A 53 12.95 -4.99 14.00
C LYS A 53 12.66 -3.85 14.96
N THR A 54 11.52 -3.93 15.63
CA THR A 54 11.11 -2.99 16.68
C THR A 54 11.05 -3.74 18.01
N THR A 55 11.68 -3.22 19.06
CA THR A 55 11.56 -3.80 20.40
C THR A 55 10.60 -2.96 21.23
N MET A 56 9.46 -3.55 21.61
CA MET A 56 8.44 -2.90 22.43
C MET A 56 8.57 -3.36 23.87
N ARG A 57 8.34 -2.46 24.84
CA ARG A 57 8.29 -2.83 26.25
C ARG A 57 6.89 -3.37 26.57
N SER A 58 6.82 -4.62 27.03
CA SER A 58 5.54 -5.27 27.38
C SER A 58 5.17 -5.15 28.85
N GLY A 59 6.13 -4.84 29.73
CA GLY A 59 5.90 -4.77 31.16
C GLY A 59 6.78 -3.74 31.86
N ILE A 60 6.14 -2.88 32.65
CA ILE A 60 6.79 -1.93 33.55
C ILE A 60 6.68 -2.50 34.97
N PRO A 61 7.81 -2.71 35.68
CA PRO A 61 7.77 -3.22 37.04
C PRO A 61 7.16 -2.19 38.00
N GLU A 62 6.26 -2.63 38.89
CA GLU A 62 5.68 -1.80 39.93
C GLU A 62 6.52 -1.84 41.23
N PRO A 63 6.79 -0.71 41.88
CA PRO A 63 7.50 -0.68 43.16
C PRO A 63 6.60 -1.19 44.30
N ALA A 64 7.20 -1.85 45.29
CA ALA A 64 6.48 -2.32 46.47
C ALA A 64 6.78 -1.49 47.73
N TRP A 65 5.77 -1.27 48.56
CA TRP A 65 5.92 -0.68 49.88
C TRP A 65 6.63 -1.66 50.84
N ARG A 66 7.66 -1.18 51.54
CA ARG A 66 8.48 -2.01 52.44
C ARG A 66 8.16 -1.69 53.91
N LEU A 67 7.92 -2.73 54.71
CA LEU A 67 7.86 -2.63 56.18
C LEU A 67 9.27 -2.67 56.81
N PHE A 68 9.40 -2.11 58.02
CA PHE A 68 10.64 -2.24 58.79
C PHE A 68 11.01 -3.72 58.97
N ASN A 69 12.31 -4.04 58.80
CA ASN A 69 12.87 -5.39 58.89
C ASN A 69 12.31 -6.43 57.90
N LYS A 70 11.70 -6.01 56.79
CA LYS A 70 11.33 -6.89 55.65
C LYS A 70 12.05 -6.44 54.36
N GLY A 71 12.45 -7.41 53.53
CA GLY A 71 13.02 -7.18 52.20
C GLY A 71 11.94 -7.03 51.13
N VAL A 72 12.27 -6.36 50.02
CA VAL A 72 11.43 -6.24 48.81
C VAL A 72 12.04 -7.10 47.72
N GLN A 73 11.20 -7.78 46.93
CA GLN A 73 11.67 -8.58 45.80
C GLN A 73 12.15 -7.67 44.66
N PRO A 74 13.29 -7.98 44.03
CA PRO A 74 13.73 -7.24 42.85
C PRO A 74 12.79 -7.55 41.67
N SER A 75 12.37 -6.51 40.95
CA SER A 75 11.58 -6.61 39.73
C SER A 75 12.36 -6.06 38.53
N LYS A 76 11.99 -6.47 37.31
CA LYS A 76 12.63 -6.03 36.06
C LYS A 76 11.60 -5.80 34.96
N SER A 77 11.91 -4.95 33.99
CA SER A 77 11.09 -4.75 32.80
C SER A 77 11.18 -5.93 31.83
N THR A 78 10.12 -6.13 31.05
CA THR A 78 10.05 -7.10 29.96
C THR A 78 9.88 -6.41 28.61
N THR A 79 10.45 -7.01 27.56
CA THR A 79 10.40 -6.48 26.19
C THR A 79 10.07 -7.59 25.20
N VAL A 80 9.36 -7.25 24.13
CA VAL A 80 8.99 -8.16 23.04
C VAL A 80 9.51 -7.57 21.72
N PRO A 81 10.27 -8.34 20.92
CA PRO A 81 10.64 -7.93 19.58
C PRO A 81 9.49 -8.22 18.60
N VAL A 82 9.18 -7.25 17.75
CA VAL A 82 8.26 -7.36 16.61
C VAL A 82 9.08 -7.17 15.34
N LEU A 83 8.79 -7.97 14.31
CA LEU A 83 9.46 -7.93 13.02
C LEU A 83 8.44 -7.62 11.94
N ASP A 84 8.64 -6.50 11.25
CA ASP A 84 7.86 -6.12 10.07
C ASP A 84 8.68 -6.39 8.80
N THR A 85 8.01 -6.80 7.73
CA THR A 85 8.64 -7.12 6.44
C THR A 85 8.24 -6.11 5.37
N THR A 86 9.13 -5.88 4.40
CA THR A 86 8.82 -5.12 3.18
C THR A 86 8.39 -6.04 2.04
N GLY A 87 7.55 -5.56 1.14
CA GLY A 87 7.21 -6.20 -0.13
C GLY A 87 7.83 -5.47 -1.32
N MET A 88 8.09 -6.20 -2.41
CA MET A 88 8.54 -5.63 -3.68
C MET A 88 7.40 -5.68 -4.69
N MET A 89 7.00 -4.53 -5.22
CA MET A 89 6.07 -4.44 -6.33
C MET A 89 6.85 -4.13 -7.60
N GLU A 90 6.68 -4.94 -8.64
CA GLU A 90 7.34 -4.76 -9.92
C GLU A 90 6.36 -4.98 -11.07
N ASP A 91 6.54 -4.24 -12.14
CA ASP A 91 5.81 -4.41 -13.41
C ASP A 91 6.73 -4.05 -14.58
N TYR A 92 6.45 -4.64 -15.74
CA TYR A 92 7.16 -4.36 -16.98
C TYR A 92 6.20 -3.72 -17.99
N GLY A 93 6.60 -2.58 -18.56
CA GLY A 93 5.97 -2.02 -19.75
C GLY A 93 6.57 -2.67 -20.99
N LEU A 94 5.73 -3.23 -21.86
CA LEU A 94 6.14 -3.83 -23.13
C LEU A 94 5.34 -3.19 -24.24
N VAL A 95 6.02 -2.60 -25.21
CA VAL A 95 5.41 -1.95 -26.37
C VAL A 95 6.13 -2.41 -27.63
N ASP A 96 5.39 -2.90 -28.63
CA ASP A 96 5.98 -3.26 -29.93
C ASP A 96 6.69 -2.05 -30.57
N LYS A 97 7.93 -2.28 -31.02
CA LYS A 97 8.78 -1.21 -31.57
C LYS A 97 8.20 -0.60 -32.84
N ALA A 98 7.78 -1.42 -33.79
CA ALA A 98 7.24 -0.95 -35.05
C ALA A 98 5.94 -0.17 -34.84
N LEU A 99 5.11 -0.60 -33.89
CA LEU A 99 3.89 0.11 -33.50
C LEU A 99 4.19 1.48 -32.87
N ALA A 100 5.17 1.54 -31.97
CA ALA A 100 5.61 2.77 -31.32
C ALA A 100 6.20 3.74 -32.33
N ASP A 101 7.06 3.29 -33.25
CA ASP A 101 7.67 4.13 -34.28
C ASP A 101 6.64 4.65 -35.28
N LEU A 102 5.61 3.85 -35.59
CA LEU A 102 4.50 4.25 -36.45
C LEU A 102 3.65 5.38 -35.82
N SER A 103 3.78 5.66 -34.53
CA SER A 103 3.08 6.79 -33.88
C SER A 103 3.68 8.16 -34.21
N GLY A 104 4.88 8.20 -34.82
CA GLY A 104 5.61 9.45 -35.09
C GLY A 104 6.26 10.08 -33.85
N ASN A 105 5.89 9.64 -32.65
CA ASN A 105 6.52 10.00 -31.38
C ASN A 105 6.43 8.82 -30.40
N SER A 106 7.35 7.87 -30.54
CA SER A 106 7.41 6.63 -29.75
C SER A 106 7.53 6.90 -28.25
N ASP A 107 8.25 7.96 -27.85
CA ASP A 107 8.37 8.35 -26.44
C ASP A 107 7.04 8.79 -25.84
N ALA A 108 6.26 9.60 -26.55
CA ALA A 108 4.95 10.05 -26.06
C ALA A 108 3.96 8.87 -25.93
N PHE A 109 4.03 7.87 -26.83
CA PHE A 109 3.20 6.67 -26.73
C PHE A 109 3.55 5.85 -25.50
N ARG A 110 4.85 5.65 -25.24
CA ARG A 110 5.34 4.95 -24.05
C ARG A 110 4.96 5.66 -22.76
N VAL A 111 5.13 6.98 -22.72
CA VAL A 111 4.73 7.79 -21.55
C VAL A 111 3.24 7.65 -21.25
N SER A 112 2.38 7.63 -22.27
CA SER A 112 0.93 7.44 -22.06
C SER A 112 0.59 6.11 -21.38
N GLU A 113 1.31 5.04 -21.72
CA GLU A 113 1.13 3.72 -21.08
C GLU A 113 1.72 3.69 -19.66
N ASN A 114 2.87 4.33 -19.49
CA ASN A 114 3.60 4.32 -18.22
C ASN A 114 2.89 5.13 -17.12
N ILE A 115 2.11 6.16 -17.48
CA ILE A 115 1.30 6.93 -16.53
C ILE A 115 0.20 6.06 -15.90
N ALA A 116 -0.49 5.23 -16.70
CA ALA A 116 -1.51 4.33 -16.20
C ALA A 116 -0.91 3.29 -15.23
N LYS A 117 0.29 2.78 -15.53
CA LYS A 117 1.03 1.88 -14.63
C LYS A 117 1.36 2.56 -13.30
N LEU A 118 1.88 3.79 -13.32
CA LEU A 118 2.14 4.58 -12.10
C LEU A 118 0.87 4.72 -11.23
N GLN A 119 -0.28 5.00 -11.83
CA GLN A 119 -1.54 5.06 -11.10
C GLN A 119 -1.94 3.71 -10.50
N GLY A 120 -1.75 2.62 -11.24
CA GLY A 120 -1.94 1.26 -10.75
C GLY A 120 -1.09 0.96 -9.50
N PHE A 121 0.18 1.35 -9.52
CA PHE A 121 1.08 1.22 -8.37
C PHE A 121 0.60 2.01 -7.16
N ASN A 122 0.23 3.29 -7.34
CA ASN A 122 -0.27 4.12 -6.24
C ASN A 122 -1.57 3.56 -5.64
N ASN A 123 -2.49 3.07 -6.47
CA ASN A 123 -3.73 2.45 -6.01
C ASN A 123 -3.48 1.15 -5.25
N LYS A 124 -2.55 0.31 -5.74
CA LYS A 124 -2.20 -0.95 -5.07
C LYS A 124 -1.49 -0.68 -3.74
N ALA A 125 -0.49 0.20 -3.73
CA ALA A 125 0.23 0.58 -2.51
C ALA A 125 -0.72 1.08 -1.43
N ALA A 126 -1.59 2.04 -1.75
CA ALA A 126 -2.56 2.60 -0.81
C ALA A 126 -3.54 1.53 -0.28
N ARG A 127 -4.04 0.64 -1.13
CA ARG A 127 -4.92 -0.46 -0.70
C ARG A 127 -4.21 -1.41 0.27
N TYR A 128 -2.95 -1.75 0.01
CA TYR A 128 -2.19 -2.69 0.83
C TYR A 128 -1.72 -2.08 2.16
N MET A 129 -1.53 -0.75 2.23
CA MET A 129 -1.32 -0.07 3.52
C MET A 129 -2.44 -0.35 4.52
N PHE A 130 -3.69 -0.42 4.05
CA PHE A 130 -4.81 -0.76 4.92
C PHE A 130 -5.05 -2.28 5.00
N TYR A 131 -5.13 -2.98 3.87
CA TYR A 131 -5.65 -4.35 3.83
C TYR A 131 -4.59 -5.43 3.54
N GLY A 132 -3.31 -5.05 3.42
CA GLY A 132 -2.24 -5.99 3.16
C GLY A 132 -2.13 -7.05 4.26
N ASN A 133 -2.10 -8.32 3.89
CA ASN A 133 -2.11 -9.44 4.84
C ASN A 133 -1.11 -10.51 4.41
N THR A 134 -0.05 -10.66 5.21
CA THR A 134 1.03 -11.63 4.96
C THR A 134 0.61 -13.08 5.16
N ALA A 135 -0.55 -13.35 5.79
CA ALA A 135 -1.09 -14.70 5.91
C ALA A 135 -1.69 -15.22 4.59
N SER A 136 -2.30 -14.33 3.79
CA SER A 136 -2.89 -14.68 2.49
C SER A 136 -1.93 -14.41 1.34
N GLU A 137 -1.12 -13.35 1.44
CA GLU A 137 -0.15 -12.94 0.43
C GLU A 137 1.20 -12.70 1.11
N PRO A 138 2.01 -13.76 1.32
CA PRO A 138 3.29 -13.68 2.01
C PRO A 138 4.32 -12.75 1.35
N GLU A 139 4.18 -12.50 0.05
CA GLU A 139 4.98 -11.57 -0.75
C GLU A 139 4.67 -10.09 -0.48
N ALA A 140 3.49 -9.81 0.09
CA ALA A 140 3.08 -8.47 0.46
C ALA A 140 3.60 -8.08 1.85
N PHE A 141 3.26 -6.88 2.30
CA PHE A 141 3.53 -6.41 3.66
C PHE A 141 2.24 -6.35 4.48
N LEU A 142 2.37 -6.36 5.80
CA LEU A 142 1.25 -6.35 6.73
C LEU A 142 0.73 -4.93 6.95
N GLY A 143 -0.49 -4.67 6.46
CA GLY A 143 -1.22 -3.41 6.58
C GLY A 143 -1.88 -3.18 7.95
N LEU A 144 -2.69 -2.13 8.06
CA LEU A 144 -3.33 -1.70 9.31
C LEU A 144 -4.49 -2.61 9.72
N ALA A 145 -5.40 -2.97 8.81
CA ALA A 145 -6.62 -3.71 9.12
C ALA A 145 -6.37 -5.06 9.82
N PRO A 146 -5.40 -5.90 9.40
CA PRO A 146 -5.10 -7.13 10.12
C PRO A 146 -4.50 -6.90 11.52
N ARG A 147 -3.81 -5.76 11.76
CA ARG A 147 -3.24 -5.39 13.06
C ARG A 147 -4.30 -4.92 14.06
N TYR A 148 -5.40 -4.34 13.55
CA TYR A 148 -6.55 -3.88 14.34
C TYR A 148 -7.82 -4.64 13.93
N ASN A 149 -7.75 -5.98 13.95
CA ASN A 149 -8.86 -6.83 13.52
C ASN A 149 -9.72 -7.37 14.67
N ALA A 150 -9.12 -7.63 15.84
CA ALA A 150 -9.78 -8.30 16.96
C ALA A 150 -9.88 -7.37 18.18
N LEU A 151 -11.11 -7.23 18.72
CA LEU A 151 -11.37 -6.49 19.95
C LEU A 151 -10.72 -7.13 21.19
N SER A 152 -10.37 -8.42 21.12
CA SER A 152 -9.70 -9.14 22.21
C SER A 152 -8.18 -8.95 22.24
N ALA A 153 -7.59 -8.37 21.19
CA ALA A 153 -6.17 -8.04 21.19
C ALA A 153 -5.90 -6.80 22.03
N GLU A 154 -4.65 -6.57 22.45
CA GLU A 154 -4.28 -5.32 23.15
C GLU A 154 -4.59 -4.08 22.28
N SER A 155 -4.38 -4.18 20.97
CA SER A 155 -4.76 -3.15 19.99
C SER A 155 -6.27 -2.95 19.86
N GLY A 156 -7.08 -3.86 20.40
CA GLY A 156 -8.53 -3.78 20.43
C GLY A 156 -9.05 -2.57 21.21
N ALA A 157 -8.28 -2.06 22.18
CA ALA A 157 -8.62 -0.84 22.91
C ALA A 157 -8.70 0.40 21.99
N ASN A 158 -8.01 0.37 20.85
CA ASN A 158 -8.00 1.44 19.86
C ASN A 158 -8.99 1.20 18.70
N ILE A 159 -9.86 0.19 18.84
CA ILE A 159 -10.93 -0.09 17.89
C ILE A 159 -12.24 0.37 18.51
N VAL A 160 -12.87 1.36 17.89
CA VAL A 160 -14.23 1.79 18.21
C VAL A 160 -15.18 1.02 17.31
N ASP A 161 -16.02 0.16 17.89
CA ASP A 161 -17.03 -0.58 17.13
C ASP A 161 -18.28 0.28 16.95
N ALA A 162 -18.59 0.62 15.69
CA ALA A 162 -19.78 1.39 15.33
C ALA A 162 -21.06 0.54 15.21
N GLY A 163 -20.98 -0.78 15.49
CA GLY A 163 -22.13 -1.66 15.68
C GLY A 163 -22.82 -2.15 14.40
N GLY A 164 -22.32 -1.77 13.21
CA GLY A 164 -22.81 -2.29 11.94
C GLY A 164 -22.49 -3.76 11.76
N THR A 165 -23.36 -4.51 11.10
CA THR A 165 -23.15 -5.94 10.83
C THR A 165 -23.40 -6.24 9.35
N GLY A 166 -22.71 -7.24 8.81
CA GLY A 166 -22.83 -7.62 7.40
C GLY A 166 -21.69 -7.09 6.52
N SER A 167 -21.91 -7.11 5.21
CA SER A 167 -20.89 -6.84 4.19
C SER A 167 -20.80 -5.38 3.75
N THR A 168 -21.73 -4.52 4.18
CA THR A 168 -21.80 -3.09 3.80
C THR A 168 -21.08 -2.18 4.79
N ASN A 169 -20.17 -2.75 5.56
CA ASN A 169 -19.45 -2.05 6.61
C ASN A 169 -18.19 -1.36 6.06
N ALA A 170 -18.04 -0.08 6.38
CA ALA A 170 -16.83 0.70 6.19
C ALA A 170 -16.09 0.90 7.52
N SER A 171 -14.89 1.49 7.43
CA SER A 171 -14.12 1.88 8.61
C SER A 171 -13.39 3.20 8.38
N ILE A 172 -13.24 3.99 9.43
CA ILE A 172 -12.46 5.23 9.44
C ILE A 172 -11.17 5.00 10.24
N TRP A 173 -10.09 5.59 9.79
CA TRP A 173 -8.76 5.42 10.37
C TRP A 173 -8.15 6.76 10.76
N PHE A 174 -7.58 6.81 11.95
CA PHE A 174 -6.72 7.89 12.42
C PHE A 174 -5.33 7.32 12.58
N VAL A 175 -4.38 7.83 11.80
CA VAL A 175 -3.01 7.34 11.75
C VAL A 175 -2.09 8.50 12.09
N THR A 176 -1.22 8.29 13.08
CA THR A 176 -0.16 9.26 13.41
C THR A 176 1.12 8.78 12.75
N TRP A 177 1.68 9.60 11.87
CA TRP A 177 2.98 9.33 11.25
C TRP A 177 4.11 9.76 12.18
N GLY A 178 5.17 8.95 12.23
CA GLY A 178 6.35 9.24 13.04
C GLY A 178 7.29 8.05 13.16
N GLU A 179 8.56 8.34 13.35
CA GLU A 179 9.61 7.31 13.51
C GLU A 179 9.33 6.34 14.68
N MET A 180 8.70 6.83 15.76
CA MET A 180 8.36 6.04 16.94
C MET A 180 6.91 5.52 16.93
N THR A 181 6.10 5.91 15.95
CA THR A 181 4.68 5.55 15.84
C THR A 181 4.45 4.67 14.62
N THR A 182 3.84 5.20 13.55
CA THR A 182 3.61 4.51 12.28
C THR A 182 4.44 5.14 11.18
N HIS A 183 5.10 4.34 10.36
CA HIS A 183 5.82 4.81 9.17
C HIS A 183 5.89 3.71 8.12
N LEU A 184 6.09 4.13 6.88
CA LEU A 184 6.42 3.26 5.78
C LEU A 184 7.89 2.88 5.83
N LEU A 185 8.18 1.70 5.29
CA LEU A 185 9.51 1.12 5.26
C LEU A 185 9.99 0.95 3.83
N TYR A 186 11.30 1.09 3.63
CA TYR A 186 11.97 0.61 2.42
C TYR A 186 13.21 -0.22 2.80
N PRO A 187 13.57 -1.25 2.01
CA PRO A 187 14.70 -2.11 2.30
C PRO A 187 16.02 -1.33 2.40
N LYS A 188 16.92 -1.81 3.26
CA LYS A 188 18.24 -1.20 3.42
C LYS A 188 19.02 -1.19 2.10
N GLY A 189 19.52 -0.02 1.72
CA GLY A 189 20.24 0.18 0.45
C GLY A 189 19.36 0.23 -0.81
N SER A 190 18.02 0.17 -0.66
CA SER A 190 17.09 0.54 -1.72
C SER A 190 16.73 2.03 -1.61
N VAL A 191 16.15 2.58 -2.67
CA VAL A 191 15.66 3.96 -2.69
C VAL A 191 14.16 3.96 -2.40
N ALA A 192 13.75 4.81 -1.47
CA ALA A 192 12.33 5.01 -1.16
C ALA A 192 11.57 5.53 -2.38
N GLY A 193 10.36 5.00 -2.59
CA GLY A 193 9.43 5.48 -3.61
C GLY A 193 9.48 4.71 -4.93
N PHE A 194 8.74 5.24 -5.90
CA PHE A 194 8.56 4.63 -7.21
C PHE A 194 9.78 4.86 -8.10
N GLN A 195 10.29 3.78 -8.68
CA GLN A 195 11.42 3.80 -9.60
C GLN A 195 10.95 3.39 -11.00
N HIS A 196 11.32 4.20 -11.99
CA HIS A 196 11.12 3.89 -13.40
C HIS A 196 12.48 3.80 -14.08
N ARG A 197 12.77 2.67 -14.71
CA ARG A 197 13.95 2.45 -15.55
C ARG A 197 13.54 2.06 -16.95
N ASN A 198 13.98 2.85 -17.92
CA ASN A 198 13.91 2.49 -19.34
C ASN A 198 15.00 1.45 -19.65
N LEU A 199 14.60 0.24 -20.05
CA LEU A 199 15.52 -0.85 -20.41
C LEU A 199 15.90 -0.80 -21.90
N GLY A 200 15.22 0.01 -22.70
CA GLY A 200 15.48 0.15 -24.13
C GLY A 200 14.78 -0.92 -24.96
N GLU A 201 15.37 -1.23 -26.10
CA GLU A 201 14.87 -2.24 -27.02
C GLU A 201 15.37 -3.63 -26.61
N ASP A 202 14.46 -4.59 -26.55
CA ASP A 202 14.75 -5.99 -26.21
C ASP A 202 13.91 -6.94 -27.07
N THR A 203 14.39 -8.17 -27.25
CA THR A 203 13.65 -9.21 -27.97
C THR A 203 12.69 -9.88 -27.01
N VAL A 204 11.39 -9.84 -27.33
CA VAL A 204 10.32 -10.39 -26.50
C VAL A 204 9.63 -11.53 -27.24
N LYS A 205 9.12 -12.50 -26.48
CA LYS A 205 8.39 -13.64 -27.03
C LYS A 205 6.89 -13.38 -26.99
N ASP A 206 6.21 -13.70 -28.08
CA ASP A 206 4.75 -13.72 -28.16
C ASP A 206 4.18 -14.95 -27.43
N ALA A 207 2.84 -15.02 -27.36
CA ALA A 207 2.14 -16.13 -26.71
C ALA A 207 2.34 -17.50 -27.40
N THR A 208 2.78 -17.50 -28.65
CA THR A 208 3.04 -18.70 -29.48
C THR A 208 4.53 -19.08 -29.49
N GLY A 209 5.40 -18.28 -28.84
CA GLY A 209 6.84 -18.45 -28.78
C GLY A 209 7.63 -17.78 -29.91
N GLY A 210 6.98 -16.98 -30.77
CA GLY A 210 7.62 -16.15 -31.78
C GLY A 210 8.33 -14.94 -31.16
N GLU A 211 9.47 -14.55 -31.72
CA GLU A 211 10.29 -13.44 -31.20
C GLU A 211 10.02 -12.15 -32.00
N PHE A 212 9.86 -11.02 -31.30
CA PHE A 212 9.70 -9.69 -31.90
C PHE A 212 10.42 -8.62 -31.08
N GLN A 213 10.71 -7.47 -31.69
CA GLN A 213 11.38 -6.36 -31.02
C GLN A 213 10.37 -5.47 -30.29
N ALA A 214 10.62 -5.20 -29.01
CA ALA A 214 9.78 -4.33 -28.19
C ALA A 214 10.62 -3.35 -27.38
N TYR A 215 10.04 -2.18 -27.09
CA TYR A 215 10.53 -1.31 -26.04
C TYR A 215 10.08 -1.83 -24.68
N ARG A 216 11.04 -1.90 -23.74
CA ARG A 216 10.85 -2.43 -22.40
C ARG A 216 11.13 -1.35 -21.35
N ASP A 217 10.16 -1.15 -20.47
CA ASP A 217 10.27 -0.31 -19.28
C ASP A 217 10.11 -1.17 -18.03
N HIS A 218 10.83 -0.85 -16.96
CA HIS A 218 10.74 -1.52 -15.67
C HIS A 218 10.30 -0.55 -14.59
N PHE A 219 9.27 -0.93 -13.86
CA PHE A 219 8.73 -0.19 -12.74
C PHE A 219 8.95 -1.01 -11.47
N LYS A 220 9.53 -0.37 -10.46
CA LYS A 220 9.82 -1.01 -9.19
C LYS A 220 9.44 -0.10 -8.05
N TRP A 221 8.79 -0.66 -7.04
CA TRP A 221 8.54 0.02 -5.79
C TRP A 221 8.63 -0.97 -4.63
N ASP A 222 9.64 -0.78 -3.80
CA ASP A 222 9.81 -1.51 -2.55
C ASP A 222 9.16 -0.73 -1.42
N VAL A 223 8.21 -1.35 -0.72
CA VAL A 223 7.49 -0.71 0.38
C VAL A 223 7.10 -1.72 1.44
N GLY A 224 7.21 -1.32 2.70
CA GLY A 224 6.62 -2.00 3.85
C GLY A 224 5.97 -0.99 4.77
N MET A 225 5.51 -1.46 5.92
CA MET A 225 4.95 -0.59 6.96
C MET A 225 5.26 -1.16 8.33
N SER A 226 5.69 -0.29 9.25
CA SER A 226 5.83 -0.63 10.66
C SER A 226 4.81 0.15 11.49
N VAL A 227 4.23 -0.55 12.46
CA VAL A 227 3.45 0.06 13.54
C VAL A 227 4.24 -0.22 14.82
N ARG A 228 5.07 0.75 15.24
CA ARG A 228 5.90 0.60 16.45
C ARG A 228 5.09 0.79 17.73
N ASP A 229 4.13 1.69 17.68
CA ASP A 229 3.20 1.92 18.77
C ASP A 229 1.78 1.83 18.24
N TRP A 230 1.09 0.74 18.58
CA TRP A 230 -0.30 0.55 18.18
C TRP A 230 -1.22 1.59 18.81
N ARG A 231 -0.79 2.25 19.90
CA ARG A 231 -1.60 3.26 20.61
C ARG A 231 -1.76 4.55 19.81
N ALA A 232 -0.86 4.80 18.86
CA ALA A 232 -0.82 6.03 18.07
C ALA A 232 -1.83 6.05 16.91
N ASN A 233 -2.54 4.95 16.67
CA ASN A 233 -3.56 4.86 15.63
C ASN A 233 -4.88 4.37 16.22
N ALA A 234 -5.99 4.83 15.64
CA ALA A 234 -7.32 4.39 16.01
C ALA A 234 -8.12 3.96 14.77
N ARG A 235 -9.03 3.01 14.98
CA ARG A 235 -9.93 2.51 13.94
C ARG A 235 -11.36 2.60 14.43
N ILE A 236 -12.21 3.33 13.72
CA ILE A 236 -13.66 3.19 13.87
C ILE A 236 -14.11 2.11 12.89
N ALA A 237 -14.42 0.93 13.40
CA ALA A 237 -14.80 -0.25 12.63
C ALA A 237 -16.33 -0.34 12.48
N ASN A 238 -16.79 -1.15 11.52
CA ASN A 238 -18.19 -1.57 11.38
C ASN A 238 -19.20 -0.43 11.17
N ILE A 239 -18.85 0.55 10.34
CA ILE A 239 -19.76 1.64 9.99
C ILE A 239 -20.65 1.16 8.84
N ASP A 240 -21.91 0.84 9.11
CA ASP A 240 -22.86 0.47 8.05
C ASP A 240 -23.26 1.69 7.21
N VAL A 241 -22.83 1.72 5.95
CA VAL A 241 -23.07 2.83 5.02
C VAL A 241 -24.53 3.00 4.62
N ASN A 242 -25.35 1.94 4.72
CA ASN A 242 -26.76 2.02 4.37
C ASN A 242 -27.61 2.59 5.50
N ALA A 243 -27.18 2.39 6.74
CA ALA A 243 -27.86 2.90 7.92
C ALA A 243 -27.48 4.35 8.25
N LEU A 244 -26.42 4.87 7.64
CA LEU A 244 -25.91 6.22 7.84
C LEU A 244 -26.89 7.28 7.34
N THR A 245 -27.28 8.16 8.25
CA THR A 245 -28.15 9.31 7.97
C THR A 245 -27.43 10.61 8.32
N ALA A 246 -27.66 11.66 7.54
CA ALA A 246 -26.95 12.94 7.69
C ALA A 246 -27.25 13.64 9.03
N ASP A 247 -28.42 13.39 9.61
CA ASP A 247 -28.84 13.90 10.92
C ASP A 247 -28.36 13.05 12.11
N GLY A 248 -27.73 11.90 11.84
CA GLY A 248 -27.26 10.97 12.87
C GLY A 248 -28.40 10.34 13.68
N ALA A 249 -29.63 10.36 13.16
CA ALA A 249 -30.80 9.81 13.84
C ALA A 249 -30.79 8.27 13.84
N THR A 250 -30.24 7.66 12.79
CA THR A 250 -30.03 6.22 12.67
C THR A 250 -28.61 5.88 12.23
N GLY A 251 -28.13 4.70 12.61
CA GLY A 251 -26.79 4.22 12.29
C GLY A 251 -25.71 4.76 13.24
N ALA A 252 -24.46 4.70 12.80
CA ALA A 252 -23.31 5.14 13.59
C ALA A 252 -23.23 6.67 13.69
N LYS A 253 -23.14 7.20 14.90
CA LYS A 253 -22.86 8.63 15.13
C LYS A 253 -21.37 8.91 14.94
N ILE A 254 -20.98 9.24 13.70
CA ILE A 254 -19.58 9.41 13.33
C ILE A 254 -18.89 10.48 14.20
N ILE A 255 -19.50 11.65 14.38
CA ILE A 255 -18.87 12.78 15.10
C ILE A 255 -18.58 12.43 16.57
N ASP A 256 -19.49 11.70 17.23
CA ASP A 256 -19.30 11.29 18.62
C ASP A 256 -18.24 10.17 18.75
N ALA A 257 -18.00 9.42 17.68
CA ALA A 257 -17.05 8.31 17.64
C ALA A 257 -15.62 8.73 17.23
N MET A 258 -15.46 9.96 16.73
CA MET A 258 -14.16 10.58 16.37
C MET A 258 -13.55 11.31 17.56
#